data_AF-A0A2E7UVI4-F1
#
_entry.id   AF-A0A2E7UVI4-F1
#
_cell.length_a   1.000
_cell.length_b   1.000
_cell.length_c   1.000
_cell.angle_alpha   90.00
_cell.angle_beta   90.00
_cell.angle_gamma   90.00
#
_symmetry.space_group_name_H-M   'P 1'
#
loop_
_entity.id
_entity.type
_entity.pdbx_description
1 polymer ?
#
loop_
_entity_poly.entity_id
_entity_poly.type
_entity_poly.pdbx_seq_one_letter_code
_entity_poly.pdbx_strand_id
1 'polypeptide(L)'
;MRKARIVFTVFTVLFLPLYSLMCLMYVDELMKETNALARAIDVGILALGVVFMGMQAVMARLLWKGDRNATLRTMFLAGLVVWFSLEVVLGYSWCFVTGADPLTQHTPFVAIFVVFNAAQIWALRTLGVLGGDS
;
A
#
# COMPACT_ATOMS: atom_id res chain seq x y z
N MET A 1 -11.90 -15.91 14.53
CA MET A 1 -12.47 -15.12 13.41
C MET A 1 -12.65 -13.62 13.70
N ARG A 2 -13.36 -13.19 14.76
CA ARG A 2 -13.54 -11.75 15.07
C ARG A 2 -12.23 -10.95 15.23
N LYS A 3 -11.25 -11.51 15.94
CA LYS A 3 -9.91 -10.89 16.13
C LYS A 3 -9.20 -10.62 14.80
N ALA A 4 -9.19 -11.58 13.87
CA ALA A 4 -8.56 -11.43 12.57
C ALA A 4 -9.22 -10.32 11.72
N ARG A 5 -10.55 -10.20 11.75
CA ARG A 5 -11.25 -9.10 11.06
C ARG A 5 -10.87 -7.72 11.61
N ILE A 6 -10.74 -7.61 12.93
CA ILE A 6 -10.30 -6.39 13.61
C ILE A 6 -8.87 -6.05 13.18
N VAL A 7 -7.94 -7.03 13.24
CA VAL A 7 -6.55 -6.82 12.82
C VAL A 7 -6.48 -6.32 11.38
N PHE A 8 -7.15 -7.00 10.43
CA PHE A 8 -7.17 -6.55 9.04
C PHE A 8 -7.70 -5.11 8.91
N THR A 9 -8.82 -4.81 9.57
CA THR A 9 -9.45 -3.48 9.50
C THR A 9 -8.54 -2.41 10.09
N VAL A 10 -7.91 -2.66 11.24
CA VAL A 10 -6.99 -1.72 11.90
C VAL A 10 -5.83 -1.38 10.97
N PHE A 11 -5.15 -2.40 10.42
CA PHE A 11 -4.02 -2.13 9.52
C PHE A 11 -4.45 -1.47 8.20
N THR A 12 -5.64 -1.80 7.68
CA THR A 12 -6.25 -1.06 6.54
C THR A 12 -6.45 0.42 6.88
N VAL A 13 -7.00 0.71 8.06
CA VAL A 13 -7.24 2.09 8.51
C VAL A 13 -5.93 2.82 8.75
N LEU A 14 -4.87 2.15 9.22
CA LEU A 14 -3.54 2.75 9.40
C LEU A 14 -2.82 3.00 8.06
N PHE A 15 -3.08 2.21 7.02
CA PHE A 15 -2.55 2.46 5.68
C PHE A 15 -3.03 3.81 5.12
N LEU A 16 -4.31 4.14 5.28
CA LEU A 16 -4.90 5.34 4.67
C LEU A 16 -4.20 6.67 5.06
N PRO A 17 -4.01 7.02 6.35
CA PRO A 17 -3.34 8.26 6.72
C PRO A 17 -1.86 8.25 6.34
N LEU A 18 -1.16 7.11 6.44
CA LEU A 18 0.25 7.03 6.03
C LEU A 18 0.42 7.25 4.52
N TYR A 19 -0.42 6.63 3.70
CA TYR A 19 -0.42 6.86 2.26
C TYR A 19 -0.85 8.28 1.90
N SER A 20 -1.78 8.87 2.66
CA SER A 20 -2.17 10.28 2.46
C SER A 20 -1.01 11.23 2.76
N LEU A 21 -0.27 11.01 3.85
CA LEU A 21 0.92 11.79 4.19
C LEU A 21 2.01 11.66 3.13
N MET A 22 2.26 10.44 2.65
CA MET A 22 3.20 10.21 1.57
C MET A 22 2.75 10.88 0.27
N CYS A 23 1.47 10.82 -0.08
CA CYS A 23 0.94 11.54 -1.25
C CYS A 23 1.13 13.06 -1.10
N LEU A 24 0.88 13.63 0.09
CA LEU A 24 1.11 15.06 0.33
C LEU A 24 2.59 15.43 0.12
N MET A 25 3.51 14.60 0.62
CA MET A 25 4.94 14.78 0.38
C MET A 25 5.26 14.81 -1.12
N TYR A 26 4.72 13.87 -1.91
CA TYR A 26 4.95 13.85 -3.36
C TYR A 26 4.26 14.98 -4.11
N VAL A 27 3.15 15.54 -3.61
CA VAL A 27 2.58 16.79 -4.15
C VAL A 27 3.53 17.96 -3.92
N ASP A 28 4.09 18.07 -2.71
CA ASP A 28 5.04 19.13 -2.38
C ASP A 28 6.32 19.02 -3.22
N GLU A 29 6.82 17.80 -3.46
CA GLU A 29 7.97 17.56 -4.34
C GLU A 29 7.65 17.90 -5.80
N LEU A 30 6.48 17.53 -6.30
CA LEU A 30 6.05 17.86 -7.67
C LEU A 30 6.06 19.39 -7.94
N MET A 31 5.79 20.21 -6.92
CA MET A 31 5.82 21.67 -7.02
C MET A 31 7.23 22.26 -7.07
N LYS A 32 8.23 21.54 -6.56
CA LYS A 32 9.65 21.98 -6.50
C LYS A 32 10.50 21.36 -7.62
N GLU A 33 10.07 20.20 -8.11
CA GLU A 33 10.88 19.37 -8.99
C GLU A 33 10.99 19.95 -10.40
N THR A 34 12.22 20.01 -10.90
CA THR A 34 12.54 20.53 -12.24
C THR A 34 12.91 19.41 -13.21
N ASN A 35 13.32 18.26 -12.68
CA ASN A 35 13.63 17.09 -13.47
C ASN A 35 12.35 16.41 -13.99
N ALA A 36 12.22 16.31 -15.31
CA ALA A 36 11.05 15.72 -15.95
C ALA A 36 10.81 14.25 -15.56
N LEU A 37 11.89 13.48 -15.34
CA LEU A 37 11.79 12.09 -14.92
C LEU A 37 11.32 11.97 -13.47
N ALA A 38 11.86 12.79 -12.56
CA ALA A 38 11.42 12.81 -11.16
C ALA A 38 9.94 13.20 -11.05
N ARG A 39 9.49 14.22 -11.78
CA ARG A 39 8.07 14.58 -11.86
C ARG A 39 7.19 13.44 -12.36
N ALA A 40 7.63 12.70 -13.37
CA ALA A 40 6.88 11.54 -13.87
C ALA A 40 6.76 10.44 -12.81
N ILE A 41 7.83 10.21 -12.04
CA ILE A 41 7.83 9.28 -10.92
C ILE A 41 6.87 9.75 -9.82
N ASP A 42 6.91 11.03 -9.43
CA ASP A 42 6.00 11.61 -8.43
C ASP A 42 4.53 11.42 -8.83
N VAL A 43 4.17 11.74 -10.07
CA VAL A 43 2.82 11.51 -10.60
C VAL A 43 2.44 10.03 -10.55
N GLY A 44 3.37 9.14 -10.89
CA GLY A 44 3.17 7.70 -10.81
C GLY A 44 2.89 7.22 -9.38
N ILE A 45 3.65 7.74 -8.41
CA ILE A 45 3.47 7.43 -6.99
C ILE A 45 2.11 7.95 -6.50
N LEU A 46 1.73 9.18 -6.84
CA LEU A 46 0.43 9.75 -6.49
C LEU A 46 -0.73 8.92 -7.05
N ALA A 47 -0.66 8.56 -8.34
CA ALA A 47 -1.71 7.78 -9.01
C ALA A 47 -1.86 6.39 -8.38
N LEU A 48 -0.74 5.66 -8.20
CA LEU A 48 -0.77 4.34 -7.58
C LEU A 48 -1.15 4.40 -6.09
N GLY A 49 -0.78 5.47 -5.38
CA GLY A 49 -1.12 5.68 -3.98
C GLY A 49 -2.62 5.82 -3.77
N VAL A 50 -3.28 6.62 -4.61
CA VAL A 50 -4.75 6.76 -4.61
C VAL A 50 -5.43 5.43 -4.95
N VAL A 51 -4.93 4.70 -5.96
CA VAL A 51 -5.47 3.38 -6.32
C VAL A 51 -5.33 2.41 -5.16
N PHE A 52 -4.16 2.34 -4.53
CA PHE A 52 -3.91 1.46 -3.38
C PHE A 52 -4.82 1.78 -2.20
N MET A 53 -4.99 3.07 -1.84
CA MET A 53 -5.92 3.50 -0.79
C MET A 53 -7.36 3.08 -1.11
N GLY A 54 -7.80 3.23 -2.35
CA GLY A 54 -9.11 2.77 -2.82
C GLY A 54 -9.27 1.25 -2.66
N MET A 55 -8.25 0.47 -3.03
CA MET A 55 -8.25 -0.98 -2.86
C MET A 55 -8.35 -1.38 -1.39
N GLN A 56 -7.59 -0.73 -0.50
CA GLN A 56 -7.66 -0.95 0.95
C GLN A 56 -9.08 -0.71 1.49
N ALA A 57 -9.72 0.39 1.12
CA ALA A 57 -11.10 0.70 1.52
C ALA A 57 -12.10 -0.37 1.02
N VAL A 58 -11.96 -0.81 -0.24
CA VAL A 58 -12.81 -1.86 -0.82
C VAL A 58 -12.60 -3.19 -0.10
N MET A 59 -11.35 -3.58 0.18
CA MET A 59 -11.04 -4.81 0.90
C MET A 59 -11.65 -4.84 2.31
N ALA A 60 -11.54 -3.74 3.07
CA ALA A 60 -12.21 -3.64 4.37
C ALA A 60 -13.72 -3.84 4.22
N ARG A 61 -14.36 -3.17 3.24
CA ARG A 61 -15.80 -3.34 3.00
C ARG A 61 -16.18 -4.79 2.65
N LEU A 62 -15.39 -5.45 1.81
CA LEU A 62 -15.62 -6.85 1.42
C LEU A 62 -15.49 -7.80 2.63
N LEU A 63 -14.53 -7.56 3.51
CA LEU A 63 -14.30 -8.38 4.70
C LEU A 63 -15.49 -8.39 5.65
N TRP A 64 -16.18 -7.26 5.81
CA TRP A 64 -17.36 -7.14 6.67
C TRP A 64 -18.63 -7.76 6.08
N LYS A 65 -18.68 -7.94 4.74
CA LYS A 65 -19.83 -8.56 4.06
C LYS A 65 -19.80 -10.09 4.04
N GLY A 66 -18.69 -10.73 4.39
CA GLY A 66 -18.63 -12.17 4.70
C GLY A 66 -18.62 -13.17 3.53
N ASP A 67 -19.08 -12.80 2.33
CA ASP A 67 -19.36 -13.75 1.23
C ASP A 67 -18.47 -13.62 -0.03
N ARG A 68 -17.33 -12.93 0.07
CA ARG A 68 -16.49 -12.59 -1.11
C ARG A 68 -15.01 -12.90 -0.96
N ASN A 69 -14.69 -14.09 -0.43
CA ASN A 69 -13.31 -14.50 -0.16
C ASN A 69 -12.44 -14.52 -1.43
N ALA A 70 -12.95 -15.01 -2.56
CA ALA A 70 -12.20 -15.02 -3.83
C ALA A 70 -11.86 -13.60 -4.31
N THR A 71 -12.84 -12.69 -4.32
CA THR A 71 -12.62 -11.28 -4.68
C THR A 71 -11.66 -10.59 -3.72
N LEU A 72 -11.80 -10.84 -2.41
CA LEU A 72 -10.92 -10.28 -1.39
C LEU A 72 -9.48 -10.76 -1.56
N ARG A 73 -9.27 -12.05 -1.87
CA ARG A 73 -7.96 -12.61 -2.20
C ARG A 73 -7.35 -11.93 -3.42
N THR A 74 -8.10 -11.83 -4.52
CA THR A 74 -7.59 -11.19 -5.75
C THR A 74 -7.24 -9.72 -5.51
N MET A 75 -8.10 -8.98 -4.80
CA MET A 75 -7.85 -7.58 -4.45
C MET A 75 -6.62 -7.44 -3.55
N PHE A 76 -6.43 -8.35 -2.59
CA PHE A 76 -5.27 -8.32 -1.72
C PHE A 76 -3.97 -8.57 -2.48
N LEU A 77 -3.94 -9.60 -3.33
CA LEU A 77 -2.75 -9.91 -4.14
C LEU A 77 -2.42 -8.79 -5.13
N ALA A 78 -3.44 -8.25 -5.81
CA ALA A 78 -3.26 -7.08 -6.67
C ALA A 78 -2.76 -5.86 -5.86
N GLY A 79 -3.29 -5.67 -4.64
CA GLY A 79 -2.86 -4.62 -3.73
C GLY A 79 -1.39 -4.76 -3.36
N LEU A 80 -0.90 -5.97 -3.09
CA LEU A 80 0.53 -6.22 -2.83
C LEU A 80 1.42 -5.86 -4.02
N VAL A 81 0.97 -6.11 -5.25
CA VAL A 81 1.72 -5.75 -6.47
C VAL A 81 1.77 -4.23 -6.64
N VAL A 82 0.63 -3.54 -6.44
CA VAL A 82 0.57 -2.07 -6.48
C VAL A 82 1.46 -1.47 -5.41
N TRP A 83 1.37 -1.98 -4.18
CA TRP A 83 2.20 -1.58 -3.05
C TRP A 83 3.69 -1.73 -3.37
N PHE A 84 4.11 -2.89 -3.87
CA PHE A 84 5.51 -3.15 -4.22
C PHE A 84 5.99 -2.21 -5.34
N SER A 85 5.16 -2.00 -6.36
CA SER A 85 5.49 -1.09 -7.46
C SER A 85 5.67 0.34 -6.96
N LEU A 86 4.85 0.76 -6.00
CA LEU A 86 4.93 2.09 -5.42
C LEU A 86 6.15 2.22 -4.50
N GLU A 87 6.24 1.41 -3.45
CA GLU A 87 7.20 1.57 -2.35
C GLU A 87 8.59 0.98 -2.65
N VAL A 88 8.69 0.08 -3.61
CA VAL A 88 9.99 -0.55 -3.91
C VAL A 88 10.50 -0.07 -5.26
N VAL A 89 9.66 -0.09 -6.29
CA VAL A 89 10.11 0.31 -7.63
C VAL A 89 10.17 1.83 -7.75
N LEU A 90 9.04 2.51 -7.62
CA LEU A 90 8.97 3.95 -7.86
C LEU A 90 9.66 4.77 -6.77
N GLY A 91 9.47 4.44 -5.49
CA GLY A 91 10.07 5.21 -4.41
C GLY A 91 11.61 5.13 -4.36
N TYR A 92 12.22 3.96 -4.60
CA TYR A 92 13.67 3.89 -4.74
C TYR A 92 14.17 4.52 -6.05
N SER A 93 13.40 4.42 -7.14
CA SER A 93 13.72 5.13 -8.38
C SER A 93 13.70 6.64 -8.16
N TRP A 94 12.75 7.15 -7.38
CA TRP A 94 12.71 8.56 -6.98
C TRP A 94 13.98 8.95 -6.23
N CYS A 95 14.38 8.20 -5.20
CA CYS A 95 15.62 8.46 -4.46
C CYS A 95 16.86 8.50 -5.38
N PHE A 96 16.94 7.57 -6.34
CA PHE A 96 18.04 7.53 -7.29
C PHE A 96 18.07 8.76 -8.22
N VAL A 97 16.91 9.20 -8.71
CA VAL A 97 16.81 10.33 -9.65
C VAL A 97 17.01 11.68 -8.95
N THR A 98 16.52 11.83 -7.72
CA THR A 98 16.64 13.09 -6.95
C THR A 98 17.93 13.18 -6.15
N GLY A 99 18.68 12.07 -6.03
CA GLY A 99 19.88 11.99 -5.18
C GLY A 99 19.57 11.93 -3.68
N ALA A 100 18.31 11.71 -3.31
CA ALA A 100 17.90 11.57 -1.92
C ALA A 100 18.37 10.24 -1.32
N ASP A 101 18.71 10.23 -0.03
CA ASP A 101 19.13 9.01 0.66
C ASP A 101 17.93 8.06 0.89
N PRO A 102 17.93 6.86 0.29
CA PRO A 102 16.81 5.92 0.41
C PRO A 102 16.66 5.35 1.82
N LEU A 103 17.72 5.33 2.64
CA LEU A 103 17.67 4.80 4.00
C LEU A 103 16.88 5.70 4.96
N THR A 104 16.92 7.01 4.73
CA THR A 104 16.22 7.99 5.57
C THR A 104 14.84 8.35 5.02
N GLN A 105 14.69 8.41 3.69
CA GLN A 105 13.45 8.89 3.07
C GLN A 105 12.42 7.79 2.83
N HIS A 106 12.84 6.57 2.48
CA HIS A 106 11.91 5.56 1.95
C HIS A 106 11.92 4.22 2.70
N THR A 107 13.09 3.75 3.11
CA THR A 107 13.24 2.49 3.86
C THR A 107 12.37 2.41 5.13
N PRO A 108 12.17 3.50 5.92
CA PRO A 108 11.29 3.45 7.09
C PRO A 108 9.83 3.17 6.73
N PHE A 109 9.32 3.77 5.65
CA PHE A 109 7.95 3.53 5.16
C PHE A 109 7.78 2.09 4.68
N VAL A 110 8.73 1.61 3.87
CA VAL A 110 8.77 0.22 3.40
C VAL A 110 8.72 -0.76 4.57
N ALA A 111 9.53 -0.54 5.61
CA ALA A 111 9.57 -1.40 6.79
C ALA A 111 8.23 -1.42 7.55
N ILE A 112 7.62 -0.25 7.77
CA ILE A 112 6.29 -0.15 8.40
C ILE A 112 5.24 -0.89 7.56
N PHE A 113 5.23 -0.68 6.25
CA PHE A 113 4.25 -1.31 5.38
C PHE A 113 4.44 -2.81 5.22
N VAL A 114 5.68 -3.33 5.29
CA VAL A 114 5.93 -4.77 5.37
C VAL A 114 5.25 -5.37 6.59
N VAL A 115 5.36 -4.71 7.76
CA VAL A 115 4.68 -5.16 8.99
C VAL A 115 3.15 -5.15 8.80
N PHE A 116 2.61 -4.12 8.16
CA PHE A 116 1.16 -4.00 7.95
C PHE A 116 0.65 -5.08 6.99
N ASN A 117 1.36 -5.30 5.89
CA ASN A 117 1.06 -6.37 4.93
C ASN A 117 1.17 -7.74 5.59
N ALA A 118 2.19 -8.00 6.41
CA ALA A 118 2.33 -9.25 7.15
C ALA A 118 1.14 -9.49 8.11
N ALA A 119 0.69 -8.45 8.81
CA ALA A 119 -0.48 -8.53 9.68
C ALA A 119 -1.79 -8.79 8.91
N GLN A 120 -1.95 -8.15 7.74
CA GLN A 120 -3.09 -8.41 6.85
C GLN A 120 -3.04 -9.84 6.27
N ILE A 121 -1.88 -10.35 5.87
CA ILE A 121 -1.69 -11.75 5.42
C ILE A 121 -2.11 -12.71 6.52
N TRP A 122 -1.61 -12.51 7.74
CA TRP A 122 -1.96 -13.32 8.89
C TRP A 122 -3.48 -13.33 9.14
N ALA A 123 -4.11 -12.16 9.09
CA ALA A 123 -5.54 -12.02 9.28
C ALA A 123 -6.33 -12.76 8.19
N LEU A 124 -5.96 -12.59 6.92
CA LEU A 124 -6.64 -13.24 5.80
C LEU A 124 -6.45 -14.76 5.79
N ARG A 125 -5.26 -15.27 6.14
CA ARG A 125 -5.03 -16.71 6.35
C ARG A 125 -5.92 -17.26 7.46
N THR A 126 -5.97 -16.57 8.60
CA THR A 126 -6.81 -16.96 9.75
C THR A 126 -8.30 -16.95 9.42
N LEU A 127 -8.72 -16.20 8.40
CA LEU A 127 -10.10 -16.13 7.92
C LEU A 127 -10.40 -17.10 6.77
N GLY A 128 -9.44 -17.94 6.38
CA GLY A 128 -9.59 -18.89 5.28
C GLY A 128 -9.64 -18.23 3.89
N VAL A 129 -9.24 -16.96 3.77
CA VAL A 129 -9.22 -16.23 2.49
C VAL A 129 -7.98 -16.61 1.68
N LEU A 130 -6.85 -16.80 2.35
CA LEU A 130 -5.57 -17.22 1.77
C LEU A 130 -5.28 -18.66 2.24
N GLY A 131 -5.65 -19.66 1.44
CA GLY A 131 -5.45 -21.08 1.81
C GLY A 131 -6.72 -21.93 1.83
N GLY A 132 -7.84 -21.44 1.30
CA GLY A 132 -8.90 -22.34 0.83
C GLY A 132 -8.36 -23.11 -0.36
N ASP A 133 -8.19 -24.42 -0.18
CA ASP A 133 -7.86 -25.35 -1.26
C ASP A 133 -8.84 -25.15 -2.42
N SER A 134 -8.28 -25.21 -3.62
CA SER A 134 -9.04 -25.29 -4.86
C SER A 134 -9.74 -26.64 -4.92
#